data_AF-A0A418Q7T0-F1
#
_entry.id   AF-A0A418Q7T0-F1
#
_cell.length_a   1.000
_cell.length_b   1.000
_cell.length_c   1.000
_cell.angle_alpha   90.00
_cell.angle_beta   90.00
_cell.angle_gamma   90.00
#
_symmetry.space_group_name_H-M   'P 1'
#
loop_
_entity.id
_entity.type
_entity.pdbx_description
1 polymer ?
#
loop_
_entity_poly.entity_id
_entity_poly.type
_entity_poly.pdbx_seq_one_letter_code
_entity_poly.pdbx_strand_id
1 'polypeptide(L)'
;MTSWPKRGAVLACAAGALALTACSSDVENYLVHNHESLAKISMRDVYGHDWEDFAVQCPGVSKESMVASLHISPDDAKDTAKDEGVEYVYLRKADGELKTEELESEHITMCPNKADPTFTALKGWTPATKEFYFYRADPKAQWQIMNDASVMTDKHD
;
A
#
# COMPACT_ATOMS: atom_id res chain seq x y z
N MET A 1 -42.95 30.92 49.04
CA MET A 1 -41.59 31.24 48.55
C MET A 1 -41.14 30.06 47.70
N THR A 2 -41.22 30.25 46.40
CA THR A 2 -40.99 29.26 45.34
C THR A 2 -39.54 29.33 44.88
N SER A 3 -38.82 28.19 44.83
CA SER A 3 -37.54 28.09 44.13
C SER A 3 -37.72 27.30 42.83
N TRP A 4 -37.45 27.98 41.71
CA TRP A 4 -37.46 27.48 40.34
C TRP A 4 -36.27 26.55 40.06
N PRO A 5 -36.40 25.53 39.17
CA PRO A 5 -35.27 25.01 38.41
C PRO A 5 -35.16 25.78 37.09
N LYS A 6 -34.10 26.58 36.90
CA LYS A 6 -33.77 27.11 35.57
C LYS A 6 -32.94 26.07 34.83
N ARG A 7 -33.60 25.37 33.90
CA ARG A 7 -32.96 24.59 32.83
C ARG A 7 -32.11 25.53 31.99
N GLY A 8 -30.79 25.49 32.18
CA GLY A 8 -29.83 26.10 31.28
C GLY A 8 -29.56 25.13 30.13
N ALA A 9 -30.18 25.40 28.98
CA ALA A 9 -29.77 24.82 27.72
C ALA A 9 -28.38 25.35 27.35
N VAL A 10 -27.43 24.47 27.10
CA VAL A 10 -26.22 24.78 26.36
C VAL A 10 -26.24 23.93 25.10
N LEU A 11 -26.73 24.55 24.01
CA LEU A 11 -26.37 24.20 22.66
C LEU A 11 -24.91 24.65 22.43
N ALA A 12 -24.06 23.74 22.00
CA ALA A 12 -22.89 24.03 21.16
C ALA A 12 -22.49 22.70 20.49
N CYS A 13 -22.93 22.48 19.27
CA CYS A 13 -22.19 22.78 18.03
C CYS A 13 -21.05 21.79 17.74
N ALA A 14 -21.27 21.05 16.66
CA ALA A 14 -20.26 20.58 15.73
C ALA A 14 -19.14 19.69 16.28
N ALA A 15 -19.31 18.39 16.09
CA ALA A 15 -18.27 17.61 15.42
C ALA A 15 -18.96 16.50 14.62
N GLY A 16 -19.44 16.88 13.43
CA GLY A 16 -19.49 15.92 12.33
C GLY A 16 -18.05 15.52 12.02
N ALA A 17 -17.49 14.61 12.81
CA ALA A 17 -16.37 13.82 12.38
C ALA A 17 -16.97 12.75 11.46
N LEU A 18 -17.14 13.13 10.19
CA LEU A 18 -16.98 12.22 9.08
C LEU A 18 -15.60 11.56 9.26
N ALA A 19 -15.53 10.53 10.09
CA ALA A 19 -14.49 9.53 10.00
C ALA A 19 -14.80 8.73 8.73
N LEU A 20 -14.56 9.37 7.58
CA LEU A 20 -14.12 8.66 6.39
C LEU A 20 -12.77 8.08 6.78
N THR A 21 -12.77 6.93 7.47
CA THR A 21 -11.62 6.05 7.49
C THR A 21 -11.47 5.60 6.05
N ALA A 22 -10.78 6.41 5.24
CA ALA A 22 -10.32 5.94 3.95
C ALA A 22 -9.49 4.69 4.24
N CYS A 23 -9.90 3.54 3.69
CA CYS A 23 -9.19 2.27 3.76
C CYS A 23 -7.90 2.33 2.92
N SER A 24 -7.14 3.40 3.09
CA SER A 24 -5.93 3.64 2.31
C SER A 24 -4.76 2.89 2.95
N SER A 25 -4.05 2.12 2.14
CA SER A 25 -2.83 1.44 2.57
C SER A 25 -1.74 2.44 2.99
N ASP A 26 -0.78 2.01 3.82
CA ASP A 26 0.35 2.86 4.22
C ASP A 26 1.15 3.39 3.01
N VAL A 27 1.28 2.59 1.96
CA VAL A 27 1.97 3.00 0.72
C VAL A 27 1.19 4.10 0.00
N GLU A 28 -0.13 3.93 -0.16
CA GLU A 28 -0.96 4.95 -0.79
C GLU A 28 -0.97 6.25 0.03
N ASN A 29 -1.12 6.15 1.35
CA ASN A 29 -1.04 7.30 2.25
C ASN A 29 0.28 8.05 2.08
N TYR A 30 1.40 7.33 2.01
CA TYR A 30 2.71 7.94 1.77
C TYR A 30 2.75 8.66 0.41
N LEU A 31 2.25 8.03 -0.65
CA LEU A 31 2.26 8.59 -2.00
C LEU A 31 1.38 9.84 -2.13
N VAL A 32 0.14 9.80 -1.63
CA VAL A 32 -0.83 10.89 -1.75
C VAL A 32 -0.42 12.13 -0.94
N HIS A 33 0.22 11.95 0.21
CA HIS A 33 0.63 13.08 1.06
C HIS A 33 1.91 13.78 0.57
N ASN A 34 2.75 13.09 -0.21
CA ASN A 34 4.09 13.59 -0.53
C ASN A 34 4.31 13.86 -2.03
N HIS A 35 3.44 13.37 -2.93
CA HIS A 35 3.68 13.40 -4.37
C HIS A 35 2.42 13.65 -5.22
N GLU A 36 2.57 14.41 -6.31
CA GLU A 36 1.45 14.76 -7.19
C GLU A 36 1.17 13.70 -8.27
N SER A 37 2.21 13.14 -8.91
CA SER A 37 2.05 12.22 -10.06
C SER A 37 3.17 11.20 -10.21
N LEU A 38 4.40 11.53 -9.82
CA LEU A 38 5.55 10.64 -9.81
C LEU A 38 6.22 10.70 -8.44
N ALA A 39 6.49 9.53 -7.88
CA ALA A 39 7.22 9.37 -6.63
C ALA A 39 8.34 8.36 -6.83
N LYS A 40 9.48 8.60 -6.17
CA LYS A 40 10.54 7.60 -6.02
C LYS A 40 10.63 7.28 -4.54
N ILE A 41 10.26 6.05 -4.18
CA ILE A 41 10.17 5.63 -2.77
C ILE A 41 10.76 4.24 -2.59
N SER A 42 11.23 3.93 -1.39
CA SER A 42 11.50 2.56 -0.98
C SER A 42 10.50 2.09 0.09
N MET A 43 10.37 0.78 0.30
CA MET A 43 9.49 0.25 1.35
C MET A 43 9.94 0.67 2.76
N ARG A 44 11.23 0.96 2.93
CA ARG A 44 11.79 1.54 4.15
C ARG A 44 11.27 2.95 4.42
N ASP A 45 11.07 3.77 3.38
CA ASP A 45 10.52 5.12 3.55
C ASP A 45 9.07 5.08 4.04
N VAL A 46 8.32 4.05 3.60
CA VAL A 46 6.91 3.84 3.96
C VAL A 46 6.77 3.21 5.35
N TYR A 47 7.47 2.11 5.60
CA TYR A 47 7.24 1.25 6.78
C TYR A 47 8.27 1.41 7.90
N GLY A 48 9.34 2.18 7.66
CA GLY A 48 10.38 2.48 8.63
C GLY A 48 11.66 1.65 8.50
N HIS A 49 12.69 2.05 9.25
CA HIS A 49 14.07 1.56 9.15
C HIS A 49 14.30 0.13 9.65
N ASP A 50 13.38 -0.42 10.43
CA ASP A 50 13.52 -1.75 11.06
C ASP A 50 13.30 -2.89 10.05
N TRP A 51 12.68 -2.62 8.89
CA TRP A 51 12.45 -3.61 7.86
C TRP A 51 13.66 -3.73 6.92
N GLU A 52 14.13 -4.96 6.74
CA GLU A 52 15.29 -5.27 5.90
C GLU A 52 14.86 -5.63 4.48
N ASP A 53 13.87 -6.50 4.36
CA ASP A 53 13.36 -7.00 3.09
C ASP A 53 11.84 -6.85 3.00
N PHE A 54 11.35 -6.87 1.76
CA PHE A 54 9.94 -7.02 1.46
C PHE A 54 9.71 -7.99 0.29
N ALA A 55 8.49 -8.49 0.17
CA ALA A 55 8.03 -9.26 -0.98
C ALA A 55 6.57 -8.90 -1.29
N VAL A 56 6.15 -9.07 -2.54
CA VAL A 56 4.78 -8.76 -2.98
C VAL A 56 4.11 -10.05 -3.47
N GLN A 57 2.89 -10.28 -3.01
CA GLN A 57 1.99 -11.29 -3.56
C GLN A 57 0.94 -10.62 -4.44
N CYS A 58 1.02 -10.90 -5.74
CA CYS A 58 0.04 -10.44 -6.71
C CYS A 58 -1.26 -11.26 -6.64
N PRO A 59 -2.38 -10.73 -7.16
CA PRO A 59 -3.62 -11.48 -7.28
C PRO A 59 -3.42 -12.77 -8.08
N GLY A 60 -4.10 -13.85 -7.68
CA GLY A 60 -4.00 -15.16 -8.32
C GLY A 60 -2.74 -15.97 -7.96
N VAL A 61 -1.82 -15.43 -7.16
CA VAL A 61 -0.68 -16.21 -6.63
C VAL A 61 -1.15 -17.02 -5.42
N SER A 62 -1.00 -18.33 -5.46
CA SER A 62 -1.47 -19.19 -4.38
C SER A 62 -0.62 -19.06 -3.11
N LYS A 63 -1.26 -19.33 -1.97
CA LYS A 63 -0.59 -19.43 -0.66
C LYS A 63 0.61 -20.37 -0.70
N GLU A 64 0.48 -21.54 -1.32
CA GLU A 64 1.56 -22.53 -1.42
C GLU A 64 2.76 -22.00 -2.21
N SER A 65 2.50 -21.21 -3.27
CA SER A 65 3.56 -20.56 -4.04
C SER A 65 4.33 -19.54 -3.19
N MET A 66 3.63 -18.79 -2.32
CA MET A 66 4.28 -17.83 -1.42
C MET A 66 5.10 -18.51 -0.33
N VAL A 67 4.55 -19.56 0.30
CA VAL A 67 5.27 -20.38 1.29
C VAL A 67 6.55 -20.95 0.69
N ALA A 68 6.45 -21.55 -0.49
CA ALA A 68 7.60 -22.16 -1.16
C ALA A 68 8.65 -21.13 -1.60
N SER A 69 8.23 -19.95 -2.09
CA SER A 69 9.17 -18.94 -2.59
C SER A 69 9.83 -18.14 -1.47
N LEU A 70 9.07 -17.75 -0.45
CA LEU A 70 9.56 -16.90 0.64
C LEU A 70 10.11 -17.69 1.83
N HIS A 71 9.86 -19.00 1.89
CA HIS A 71 10.21 -19.86 3.02
C HIS A 71 9.60 -19.38 4.34
N ILE A 72 8.34 -18.96 4.30
CA ILE A 72 7.56 -18.45 5.45
C ILE A 72 6.59 -19.51 5.98
N SER A 73 6.05 -19.32 7.18
CA SER A 73 5.01 -20.20 7.70
C SER A 73 3.77 -20.14 6.80
N PRO A 74 3.06 -21.26 6.59
CA PRO A 74 1.74 -21.23 5.97
C PRO A 74 0.79 -20.25 6.66
N ASP A 75 0.86 -20.09 7.97
CA ASP A 75 -0.05 -19.21 8.72
C ASP A 75 0.17 -17.72 8.41
N ASP A 76 1.38 -17.36 7.96
CA ASP A 76 1.73 -16.00 7.56
C ASP A 76 1.31 -15.67 6.13
N ALA A 77 1.17 -16.71 5.29
CA ALA A 77 0.85 -16.59 3.87
C ALA A 77 -0.66 -16.46 3.62
N LYS A 78 -1.02 -15.53 2.75
CA LYS A 78 -2.40 -15.24 2.33
C LYS A 78 -2.77 -16.03 1.08
N ASP A 79 -4.04 -16.38 0.94
CA ASP A 79 -4.55 -17.06 -0.25
C ASP A 79 -5.29 -16.06 -1.15
N THR A 80 -4.57 -15.50 -2.14
CA THR A 80 -5.16 -14.60 -3.15
C THR A 80 -5.63 -15.35 -4.40
N ALA A 81 -5.69 -16.68 -4.39
CA ALA A 81 -6.11 -17.45 -5.56
C ALA A 81 -7.59 -17.21 -5.93
N LYS A 82 -8.39 -16.69 -5.00
CA LYS A 82 -9.83 -16.40 -5.17
C LYS A 82 -10.18 -14.92 -5.08
N ASP A 83 -9.20 -14.07 -4.76
CA ASP A 83 -9.42 -12.64 -4.55
C ASP A 83 -8.62 -11.85 -5.58
N GLU A 84 -9.31 -11.38 -6.61
CA GLU A 84 -8.70 -10.73 -7.78
C GLU A 84 -8.34 -9.26 -7.52
N GLY A 85 -8.79 -8.70 -6.39
CA GLY A 85 -8.65 -7.28 -6.07
C GLY A 85 -7.65 -6.93 -4.98
N VAL A 86 -6.89 -7.90 -4.46
CA VAL A 86 -6.03 -7.70 -3.30
C VAL A 86 -4.60 -8.12 -3.56
N GLU A 87 -3.68 -7.23 -3.22
CA GLU A 87 -2.25 -7.47 -3.16
C GLU A 87 -1.77 -7.52 -1.71
N TYR A 88 -0.71 -8.27 -1.43
CA TYR A 88 -0.10 -8.28 -0.10
C TYR A 88 1.38 -7.93 -0.16
N VAL A 89 1.81 -7.09 0.78
CA VAL A 89 3.23 -6.81 1.04
C VAL A 89 3.65 -7.55 2.29
N TYR A 90 4.63 -8.43 2.14
CA TYR A 90 5.30 -9.09 3.24
C TYR A 90 6.54 -8.27 3.59
N LEU A 91 6.72 -7.95 4.86
CA LEU A 91 7.88 -7.24 5.40
C LEU A 91 8.63 -8.16 6.35
N ARG A 92 9.96 -8.19 6.25
CA ARG A 92 10.81 -9.05 7.08
C ARG A 92 11.94 -8.26 7.72
N LYS A 93 12.13 -8.44 9.03
CA LYS A 93 13.28 -7.94 9.79
C LYS A 93 14.44 -8.93 9.77
N ALA A 94 15.63 -8.46 10.18
CA ALA A 94 16.86 -9.26 10.25
C ALA A 94 16.75 -10.49 11.17
N ASP A 95 15.93 -10.40 12.22
CA ASP A 95 15.69 -11.48 13.18
C ASP A 95 14.63 -12.50 12.72
N GLY A 96 14.04 -12.27 11.55
CA GLY A 96 12.99 -13.11 10.98
C GLY A 96 11.57 -12.72 11.37
N GLU A 97 11.36 -11.65 12.15
CA GLU A 97 10.02 -11.11 12.39
C GLU A 97 9.37 -10.72 11.04
N LEU A 98 8.11 -11.13 10.87
CA LEU A 98 7.36 -10.93 9.64
C LEU A 98 6.07 -10.16 9.91
N LYS A 99 5.73 -9.25 9.00
CA LYS A 99 4.47 -8.51 8.96
C LYS A 99 3.88 -8.63 7.56
N THR A 100 2.56 -8.71 7.47
CA THR A 100 1.84 -8.76 6.18
C THR A 100 0.84 -7.60 6.15
N GLU A 101 0.97 -6.77 5.12
CA GLU A 101 0.11 -5.62 4.86
C GLU A 101 -0.72 -5.87 3.61
N GLU A 102 -1.99 -5.48 3.69
CA GLU A 102 -2.91 -5.54 2.56
C GLU A 102 -2.82 -4.26 1.74
N LEU A 103 -2.77 -4.40 0.43
CA LEU A 103 -2.88 -3.31 -0.53
C LEU A 103 -4.17 -3.48 -1.31
N GLU A 104 -5.07 -2.52 -1.16
CA GLU A 104 -6.29 -2.45 -1.95
C GLU A 104 -5.94 -2.02 -3.39
N SER A 105 -6.12 -2.93 -4.34
CA SER A 105 -5.76 -2.74 -5.74
C SER A 105 -6.63 -1.72 -6.48
N GLU A 106 -7.52 -0.99 -5.82
CA GLU A 106 -8.27 0.11 -6.42
C GLU A 106 -7.51 1.44 -6.36
N HIS A 107 -6.57 1.60 -5.42
CA HIS A 107 -5.83 2.86 -5.24
C HIS A 107 -4.34 2.76 -5.56
N ILE A 108 -3.76 1.58 -5.35
CA ILE A 108 -2.36 1.30 -5.64
C ILE A 108 -2.20 -0.13 -6.15
N THR A 109 -1.32 -0.34 -7.13
CA THR A 109 -0.90 -1.69 -7.54
C THR A 109 0.63 -1.74 -7.64
N MET A 110 1.20 -2.71 -6.95
CA MET A 110 2.56 -3.18 -7.09
C MET A 110 2.68 -4.36 -8.07
N CYS A 111 1.54 -4.82 -8.60
CA CYS A 111 1.45 -5.86 -9.61
C CYS A 111 0.70 -5.40 -10.88
N PRO A 112 1.16 -4.32 -11.54
CA PRO A 112 0.56 -3.88 -12.78
C PRO A 112 0.60 -4.99 -13.83
N ASN A 113 -0.35 -4.92 -14.77
CA ASN A 113 -0.57 -5.94 -15.78
C ASN A 113 0.76 -6.38 -16.42
N LYS A 114 0.97 -7.70 -16.54
CA LYS A 114 2.19 -8.30 -17.16
C LYS A 114 2.45 -7.82 -18.60
N ALA A 115 1.44 -7.26 -19.27
CA ALA A 115 1.58 -6.64 -20.58
C ALA A 115 2.25 -5.25 -20.53
N ASP A 116 2.43 -4.65 -19.36
CA ASP A 116 3.13 -3.40 -19.18
C ASP A 116 4.65 -3.63 -19.37
N PRO A 117 5.26 -3.07 -20.44
CA PRO A 117 6.67 -3.28 -20.74
C PRO A 117 7.61 -2.63 -19.71
N THR A 118 7.09 -1.76 -18.85
CA THR A 118 7.86 -1.05 -17.80
C THR A 118 7.94 -1.84 -16.50
N PHE A 119 7.16 -2.92 -16.38
CA PHE A 119 7.07 -3.73 -15.19
C PHE A 119 7.85 -5.04 -15.30
N THR A 120 8.46 -5.43 -14.20
CA THR A 120 9.16 -6.70 -14.00
C THR A 120 8.69 -7.18 -12.66
N ALA A 121 8.03 -8.33 -12.67
CA ALA A 121 7.47 -8.90 -11.46
C ALA A 121 8.55 -9.01 -10.37
N LEU A 122 8.26 -8.43 -9.21
CA LEU A 122 9.04 -8.65 -8.01
C LEU A 122 8.91 -10.12 -7.61
N LYS A 123 10.04 -10.81 -7.51
CA LYS A 123 10.08 -12.23 -7.17
C LYS A 123 10.93 -12.42 -5.92
N GLY A 124 10.32 -13.03 -4.91
CA GLY A 124 11.01 -13.31 -3.65
C GLY A 124 11.29 -12.05 -2.84
N TRP A 125 12.19 -12.20 -1.87
CA TRP A 125 12.64 -11.11 -1.01
C TRP A 125 13.47 -10.09 -1.78
N THR A 126 13.10 -8.83 -1.62
CA THR A 126 13.74 -7.65 -2.19
C THR A 126 14.15 -6.72 -1.05
N PRO A 127 15.35 -6.11 -1.08
CA PRO A 127 15.75 -5.17 -0.04
C PRO A 127 14.73 -4.02 0.10
N ALA A 128 14.32 -3.70 1.33
CA ALA A 128 13.41 -2.59 1.63
C ALA A 128 14.00 -1.21 1.31
N THR A 129 15.32 -1.14 1.09
CA THR A 129 16.04 0.04 0.58
C THR A 129 15.97 0.21 -0.92
N LYS A 130 15.54 -0.82 -1.66
CA LYS A 130 15.42 -0.71 -3.11
C LYS A 130 14.34 0.33 -3.43
N GLU A 131 14.75 1.36 -4.16
CA GLU A 131 13.86 2.41 -4.60
C GLU A 131 13.10 1.95 -5.86
N PHE A 132 11.83 2.34 -5.92
CA PHE A 132 10.94 2.14 -7.05
C PHE A 132 10.27 3.45 -7.41
N TYR A 133 9.88 3.56 -8.67
CA TYR A 133 9.03 4.65 -9.09
C TYR A 133 7.58 4.24 -8.97
N PHE A 134 6.74 5.14 -8.49
CA PHE A 134 5.30 5.02 -8.55
C PHE A 134 4.77 6.17 -9.39
N TYR A 135 3.83 5.86 -10.27
CA TYR A 135 3.21 6.84 -11.15
C TYR A 135 1.70 6.72 -11.13
N ARG A 136 1.01 7.86 -11.27
CA ARG A 136 -0.39 7.94 -11.65
C ARG A 136 -0.58 8.99 -12.74
N ALA A 137 -1.46 8.71 -13.70
CA ALA A 137 -1.68 9.60 -14.83
C ALA A 137 -2.42 10.89 -14.45
N ASP A 138 -3.27 10.83 -13.44
CA ASP A 138 -4.00 11.96 -12.88
C ASP A 138 -4.36 11.69 -11.41
N PRO A 139 -4.82 12.70 -10.63
CA PRO A 139 -5.07 12.52 -9.19
C PRO A 139 -6.12 11.48 -8.82
N LYS A 140 -6.98 11.05 -9.76
CA LYS A 140 -8.00 10.01 -9.55
C LYS A 140 -7.56 8.65 -10.11
N ALA A 141 -6.47 8.60 -10.86
CA ALA A 141 -5.90 7.36 -11.34
C ALA A 141 -5.19 6.63 -10.20
N GLN A 142 -5.21 5.30 -10.29
CA GLN A 142 -4.49 4.40 -9.42
C GLN A 142 -2.98 4.63 -9.52
N TRP A 143 -2.27 4.57 -8.39
CA TRP A 143 -0.80 4.53 -8.37
C TRP A 143 -0.28 3.16 -8.85
N GLN A 144 0.73 3.17 -9.69
CA GLN A 144 1.31 1.95 -10.25
C GLN A 144 2.83 1.96 -10.07
N ILE A 145 3.39 0.84 -9.63
CA ILE A 145 4.84 0.67 -9.56
C ILE A 145 5.45 0.59 -10.96
N MET A 146 6.63 1.17 -11.12
CA MET A 146 7.45 1.15 -12.32
C MET A 146 8.89 0.78 -11.94
N ASN A 147 9.57 0.03 -12.80
CA ASN A 147 10.99 -0.29 -12.56
C ASN A 147 11.93 0.87 -12.87
N ASP A 148 11.53 1.75 -13.78
CA ASP A 148 12.37 2.85 -14.26
C ASP A 148 11.50 4.05 -14.68
N ALA A 149 11.88 5.24 -14.25
CA ALA A 149 11.25 6.50 -14.63
C ALA A 149 11.57 6.94 -16.06
N SER A 150 12.63 6.39 -16.67
CA SER A 150 13.05 6.70 -18.04
C SER A 150 11.98 6.41 -19.10
N VAL A 151 10.99 5.57 -18.79
CA VAL A 151 9.91 5.24 -19.73
C VAL A 151 8.86 6.35 -19.85
N MET A 152 8.88 7.35 -18.97
CA MET A 152 7.96 8.50 -19.05
C MET A 152 8.49 9.68 -19.86
N THR A 153 9.79 9.71 -20.18
CA THR A 153 10.36 10.81 -20.96
C THR A 153 10.08 10.72 -22.46
N ASP A 154 9.61 9.57 -22.96
CA ASP A 154 9.37 9.34 -24.40
C ASP A 154 7.95 9.67 -24.88
N LYS A 155 7.07 10.23 -24.03
CA LYS A 155 5.69 10.59 -24.41
C LYS A 155 5.42 12.10 -24.53
N HIS A 156 6.47 12.91 -24.57
CA HIS A 156 6.36 14.33 -24.88
C HIS A 156 7.29 14.70 -26.05
N ASP A 157 6.95 14.23 -27.25
CA ASP A 157 7.32 14.86 -28.53
C ASP A 157 6.08 14.96 -29.43
#